data_AF-A0A3S1QNP4-F1
#
_entry.id   AF-A0A3S1QNP4-F1
#
_cell.length_a   1.000
_cell.length_b   1.000
_cell.length_c   1.000
_cell.angle_alpha   90.00
_cell.angle_beta   90.00
_cell.angle_gamma   90.00
#
_symmetry.space_group_name_H-M   'P 1'
#
loop_
_entity.id
_entity.type
_entity.pdbx_description
1 polymer ?
#
loop_
_entity_poly.entity_id
_entity_poly.type
_entity_poly.pdbx_seq_one_letter_code
_entity_poly.pdbx_strand_id
1 'polypeptide(L)'
;LAPGEFLFGYRDEHGFYPSSPSVEAALDRAGILSQVRRNRQIPGQPPPPRDFGRNGTFLVMRQFEQHVELFDDYCRRAATQAANETGDPTVDQRWVAAKMLGRWQDGSSLVRNPNGRPGRGVDNDFALGAEDPQGHACPLGSHIRRSNPRDSLGEDRETQIRIGKRHRILRVGRTYEKKDKGGKTEKGLLFMCLNADIERQYEFIQQTWVSSSSFQGLVGETDPTIGARGGGGRFSIPSWEKVTVFKDVPKFVTTKGGGYFFMPSRSALRYMISRL
;
A
#
# COMPACT_ATOMS: atom_id res chain seq x y z
N LEU A 1 3.66 5.71 -15.24
CA LEU A 1 3.83 6.26 -13.89
C LEU A 1 4.90 7.33 -13.97
N ALA A 2 4.58 8.55 -13.55
CA ALA A 2 5.49 9.67 -13.57
C ALA A 2 6.55 9.52 -12.47
N PRO A 3 7.85 9.75 -12.76
CA PRO A 3 8.90 9.63 -11.75
C PRO A 3 8.71 10.57 -10.55
N GLY A 4 8.03 11.70 -10.72
CA GLY A 4 7.74 12.66 -9.65
C GLY A 4 6.85 12.12 -8.54
N GLU A 5 6.19 10.98 -8.74
CA GLU A 5 5.47 10.28 -7.67
C GLU A 5 6.44 9.64 -6.65
N PHE A 6 7.68 9.37 -7.05
CA PHE A 6 8.65 8.65 -6.21
C PHE A 6 9.93 9.43 -5.97
N LEU A 7 10.30 10.36 -6.86
CA LEU A 7 11.57 11.07 -6.81
C LEU A 7 11.36 12.58 -6.95
N PHE A 8 12.03 13.35 -6.09
CA PHE A 8 12.05 14.80 -6.21
C PHE A 8 12.82 15.27 -7.45
N GLY A 9 12.40 16.43 -7.96
CA GLY A 9 13.00 17.07 -9.14
C GLY A 9 12.47 16.55 -10.48
N TYR A 10 11.42 15.73 -10.47
CA TYR A 10 10.69 15.24 -11.63
C TYR A 10 9.21 15.66 -11.56
N ARG A 11 8.54 15.69 -12.71
CA ARG A 11 7.10 15.98 -12.75
C ARG A 11 6.31 14.78 -12.24
N ASP A 12 5.28 15.05 -11.45
CA ASP A 12 4.27 14.11 -10.95
C ASP A 12 3.21 13.79 -12.02
N GLU A 13 2.18 13.01 -11.67
CA GLU A 13 1.07 12.67 -12.58
C GLU A 13 0.17 13.87 -12.94
N HIS A 14 0.27 15.00 -12.24
CA HIS A 14 -0.37 16.26 -12.60
C HIS A 14 0.51 17.12 -13.52
N GLY A 15 1.76 16.70 -13.76
CA GLY A 15 2.74 17.47 -14.51
C GLY A 15 3.43 18.55 -13.69
N PHE A 16 3.29 18.58 -12.37
CA PHE A 16 3.95 19.54 -11.48
C PHE A 16 5.21 18.95 -10.85
N TYR A 17 6.21 19.78 -10.55
CA TYR A 17 7.29 19.38 -9.65
C TYR A 17 6.79 19.39 -8.20
N PRO A 18 6.87 18.26 -7.47
CA PRO A 18 6.58 18.23 -6.04
C PRO A 18 7.50 19.19 -5.27
N SER A 19 6.99 19.72 -4.15
CA SER A 19 7.77 20.59 -3.27
C SER A 19 9.00 19.85 -2.73
N SER A 20 10.17 20.24 -3.23
CA SER A 20 11.44 19.60 -2.91
C SER A 20 12.14 20.33 -1.75
N PRO A 21 12.76 19.61 -0.79
CA PRO A 21 13.73 20.21 0.13
C PRO A 21 14.77 21.04 -0.64
N SER A 22 15.02 22.26 -0.19
CA SER A 22 15.91 23.18 -0.90
C SER A 22 16.81 23.94 0.06
N VAL A 23 17.93 24.44 -0.47
CA VAL A 23 18.88 25.28 0.27
C VAL A 23 19.11 26.59 -0.48
N GLU A 24 19.46 27.64 0.26
CA GLU A 24 19.80 28.92 -0.35
C GLU A 24 20.98 28.80 -1.29
N ALA A 25 20.95 29.51 -2.42
CA ALA A 25 22.01 29.43 -3.43
C ALA A 25 23.39 29.82 -2.90
N ALA A 26 23.44 30.72 -1.91
CA ALA A 26 24.68 31.17 -1.27
C ALA A 26 25.36 30.08 -0.41
N LEU A 27 24.62 29.06 0.02
CA LEU A 27 25.13 27.98 0.87
C LEU A 27 25.84 26.88 0.04
N ASP A 28 25.52 26.74 -1.24
CA ASP A 28 26.15 25.81 -2.19
C ASP A 28 27.22 26.50 -3.03
N ARG A 29 28.29 26.96 -2.37
CA ARG A 29 29.40 27.71 -3.02
C ARG A 29 30.12 26.89 -4.09
N ALA A 30 30.17 25.57 -3.92
CA ALA A 30 30.79 24.64 -4.88
C ALA A 30 29.86 24.27 -6.05
N GLY A 31 28.60 24.73 -6.04
CA GLY A 31 27.64 24.48 -7.12
C GLY A 31 27.29 23.00 -7.32
N ILE A 32 27.29 22.21 -6.24
CA ILE A 32 27.06 20.75 -6.27
C ILE A 32 25.59 20.44 -6.61
N LEU A 33 24.67 21.29 -6.16
CA LEU A 33 23.23 21.09 -6.28
C LEU A 33 22.68 21.80 -7.52
N SER A 34 21.77 21.13 -8.22
CA SER A 34 21.03 21.75 -9.32
C SER A 34 20.05 22.80 -8.79
N GLN A 35 19.66 23.77 -9.59
CA GLN A 35 18.60 24.71 -9.23
C GLN A 35 17.23 24.01 -9.17
N VAL A 36 16.37 24.46 -8.24
CA VAL A 36 14.97 24.02 -8.17
C VAL A 36 14.26 24.39 -9.46
N ARG A 37 13.64 23.40 -10.11
CA ARG A 37 12.83 23.62 -11.30
C ARG A 37 11.46 24.16 -10.89
N ARG A 38 11.07 25.28 -11.46
CA ARG A 38 9.76 25.91 -11.23
C ARG A 38 8.79 25.57 -12.35
N ASN A 39 7.51 25.42 -12.03
CA ASN A 39 6.45 25.20 -13.03
C ASN A 39 6.16 26.46 -13.87
N ARG A 40 6.45 27.66 -13.34
CA ARG A 40 6.34 28.96 -14.03
C ARG A 40 7.54 29.83 -13.68
N GLN A 41 8.07 30.54 -14.67
CA GLN A 41 9.14 31.52 -14.49
C GLN A 41 8.50 32.90 -14.35
N ILE A 42 8.68 33.53 -13.19
CA ILE A 42 8.13 34.86 -12.90
C ILE A 42 9.28 35.87 -13.04
N PRO A 43 9.16 36.90 -13.92
CA PRO A 43 10.18 37.94 -14.06
C PRO A 43 10.45 38.65 -12.74
N GLY A 44 11.71 38.95 -12.44
CA GLY A 44 12.13 39.69 -11.25
C GLY A 44 12.27 38.88 -9.95
N GLN A 45 12.06 37.56 -9.98
CA GLN A 45 12.33 36.73 -8.80
C GLN A 45 13.83 36.54 -8.53
N PRO A 46 14.25 36.42 -7.26
CA PRO A 46 15.61 36.05 -6.91
C PRO A 46 15.98 34.70 -7.53
N PRO A 47 17.29 34.43 -7.73
CA PRO A 47 17.75 33.18 -8.32
C PRO A 47 17.15 31.99 -7.57
N PRO A 48 16.74 30.94 -8.29
CA PRO A 48 16.08 29.80 -7.66
C PRO A 48 17.00 29.16 -6.62
N PRO A 49 16.44 28.70 -5.49
CA PRO A 49 17.22 27.96 -4.51
C PRO A 49 17.76 26.67 -5.14
N ARG A 50 18.68 26.04 -4.43
CA ARG A 50 19.34 24.80 -4.83
C ARG A 50 18.51 23.62 -4.36
N ASP A 51 18.26 22.70 -5.27
CA ASP A 51 17.40 21.53 -5.09
C ASP A 51 18.16 20.44 -4.35
N PHE A 52 18.08 20.48 -3.02
CA PHE A 52 18.66 19.45 -2.15
C PHE A 52 17.89 18.13 -2.28
N GLY A 53 16.58 18.19 -2.54
CA GLY A 53 15.75 17.01 -2.63
C GLY A 53 15.96 16.21 -3.91
N ARG A 54 16.40 16.84 -5.03
CA ARG A 54 16.49 16.19 -6.34
C ARG A 54 17.14 14.81 -6.30
N ASN A 55 16.49 13.84 -6.97
CA ASN A 55 16.86 12.42 -6.98
C ASN A 55 16.82 11.72 -5.61
N GLY A 56 16.34 12.40 -4.57
CA GLY A 56 15.97 11.81 -3.30
C GLY A 56 14.49 11.44 -3.28
N THR A 57 14.07 10.83 -2.17
CA THR A 57 12.70 10.37 -1.92
C THR A 57 12.43 10.42 -0.42
N PHE A 58 11.16 10.49 -0.03
CA PHE A 58 10.82 10.08 1.33
C PHE A 58 10.88 8.55 1.45
N LEU A 59 11.22 8.09 2.64
CA LEU A 59 11.20 6.69 3.06
C LEU A 59 10.31 6.60 4.29
N VAL A 60 9.19 5.90 4.15
CA VAL A 60 8.37 5.50 5.29
C VAL A 60 8.84 4.15 5.77
N MET A 61 9.11 4.01 7.07
CA MET A 61 9.50 2.76 7.68
C MET A 61 8.58 2.43 8.85
N ARG A 62 8.04 1.21 8.87
CA ARG A 62 7.20 0.69 9.96
C ARG A 62 7.66 -0.72 10.32
N GLN A 63 7.74 -1.00 11.62
CA GLN A 63 7.90 -2.36 12.11
C GLN A 63 6.52 -2.93 12.40
N PHE A 64 6.12 -3.93 11.62
CA PHE A 64 4.87 -4.65 11.77
C PHE A 64 5.16 -6.05 12.34
N GLU A 65 4.79 -6.29 13.59
CA GLU A 65 4.71 -7.65 14.14
C GLU A 65 3.50 -8.35 13.53
N GLN A 66 3.68 -9.59 13.05
CA GLN A 66 2.64 -10.40 12.43
C GLN A 66 2.32 -11.61 13.30
N HIS A 67 1.06 -11.74 13.71
CA HIS A 67 0.54 -12.87 14.47
C HIS A 67 0.13 -14.00 13.51
N VAL A 68 1.12 -14.70 12.96
CA VAL A 68 0.94 -15.72 11.90
C VAL A 68 0.03 -16.85 12.37
N GLU A 69 0.29 -17.38 13.56
CA GLU A 69 -0.46 -18.50 14.13
C GLU A 69 -1.94 -18.10 14.36
N LEU A 70 -2.16 -16.87 14.84
CA LEU A 70 -3.51 -16.31 14.99
C LEU A 70 -4.24 -16.17 13.66
N PHE A 71 -3.53 -15.76 12.61
CA PHE A 71 -4.08 -15.66 11.25
C PHE A 71 -4.48 -17.02 10.70
N ASP A 72 -3.61 -18.01 10.85
CA ASP A 72 -3.85 -19.37 10.37
C ASP A 72 -5.03 -20.03 11.11
N ASP A 73 -5.10 -19.89 12.43
CA ASP A 73 -6.20 -20.41 13.24
C ASP A 73 -7.53 -19.73 12.93
N TYR A 74 -7.50 -18.42 12.65
CA TYR A 74 -8.68 -17.70 12.20
C TYR A 74 -9.17 -18.22 10.84
N CYS A 75 -8.26 -18.31 9.85
CA CYS A 75 -8.60 -18.76 8.50
C CYS A 75 -9.13 -20.20 8.51
N ARG A 76 -8.58 -21.08 9.35
CA ARG A 76 -9.05 -22.46 9.51
C ARG A 76 -10.50 -22.50 10.01
N ARG A 77 -10.80 -21.77 11.10
CA ARG A 77 -12.16 -21.71 11.67
C ARG A 77 -13.17 -21.07 10.70
N ALA A 78 -12.78 -19.97 10.07
CA ALA A 78 -13.61 -19.28 9.08
C ALA A 78 -13.90 -20.17 7.86
N ALA A 79 -12.93 -21.00 7.43
CA ALA A 79 -13.14 -21.95 6.35
C ALA A 79 -14.16 -23.03 6.73
N THR A 80 -14.04 -23.63 7.92
CA THR A 80 -15.04 -24.60 8.42
C THR A 80 -16.43 -23.97 8.47
N GLN A 81 -16.55 -22.74 8.97
CA GLN A 81 -17.82 -22.04 9.00
C GLN A 81 -18.39 -21.82 7.60
N ALA A 82 -17.59 -21.27 6.68
CA ALA A 82 -18.04 -21.00 5.31
C ALA A 82 -18.40 -22.27 4.55
N ALA A 83 -17.61 -23.35 4.66
CA ALA A 83 -17.90 -24.63 4.03
C ALA A 83 -19.24 -25.19 4.51
N ASN A 84 -19.54 -25.11 5.81
CA ASN A 84 -20.84 -25.52 6.37
C ASN A 84 -21.99 -24.64 5.90
N GLU A 85 -21.80 -23.32 5.87
CA GLU A 85 -22.82 -22.37 5.43
C GLU A 85 -23.12 -22.50 3.93
N THR A 86 -22.10 -22.73 3.10
CA THR A 86 -22.21 -22.79 1.63
C THR A 86 -22.51 -24.20 1.11
N GLY A 87 -22.17 -25.24 1.86
CA GLY A 87 -22.15 -26.62 1.37
C GLY A 87 -21.02 -26.88 0.36
N ASP A 88 -20.05 -25.96 0.22
CA ASP A 88 -18.94 -26.07 -0.72
C ASP A 88 -17.70 -26.67 -0.02
N PRO A 89 -17.34 -27.94 -0.31
CA PRO A 89 -16.19 -28.60 0.30
C PRO A 89 -14.85 -28.07 -0.21
N THR A 90 -14.83 -27.22 -1.24
CA THR A 90 -13.61 -26.61 -1.78
C THR A 90 -13.16 -25.38 -0.97
N VAL A 91 -14.00 -24.88 -0.06
CA VAL A 91 -13.66 -23.78 0.83
C VAL A 91 -12.71 -24.27 1.93
N ASP A 92 -11.45 -23.88 1.81
CA ASP A 92 -10.39 -24.22 2.76
C ASP A 92 -9.73 -22.97 3.37
N GLN A 93 -8.77 -23.21 4.28
CA GLN A 93 -7.98 -22.14 4.91
C GLN A 93 -7.27 -21.26 3.88
N ARG A 94 -6.79 -21.84 2.77
CA ARG A 94 -6.04 -21.11 1.75
C ARG A 94 -6.96 -20.17 0.98
N TRP A 95 -8.19 -20.60 0.70
CA TRP A 95 -9.23 -19.79 0.07
C TRP A 95 -9.59 -18.58 0.94
N VAL A 96 -9.79 -18.77 2.25
CA VAL A 96 -10.09 -17.65 3.16
C VAL A 96 -8.94 -16.64 3.18
N ALA A 97 -7.71 -17.12 3.37
CA ALA A 97 -6.52 -16.26 3.35
C ALA A 97 -6.40 -15.53 2.01
N ALA A 98 -6.62 -16.23 0.89
CA ALA A 98 -6.54 -15.64 -0.44
C ALA A 98 -7.60 -14.55 -0.62
N LYS A 99 -8.84 -14.76 -0.16
CA LYS A 99 -9.92 -13.77 -0.19
C LYS A 99 -9.59 -12.54 0.68
N MET A 100 -9.03 -12.71 1.88
CA MET A 100 -8.64 -11.59 2.73
C MET A 100 -7.52 -10.74 2.10
N LEU A 101 -6.53 -11.37 1.46
CA LEU A 101 -5.40 -10.68 0.85
C LEU A 101 -5.73 -10.14 -0.55
N GLY A 102 -6.58 -10.85 -1.28
CA GLY A 102 -6.92 -10.64 -2.69
C GLY A 102 -6.00 -11.35 -3.70
N ARG A 103 -5.14 -12.27 -3.24
CA ARG A 103 -4.26 -13.14 -4.04
C ARG A 103 -4.03 -14.47 -3.34
N TRP A 104 -3.77 -15.51 -4.12
CA TRP A 104 -3.28 -16.78 -3.60
C TRP A 104 -1.84 -16.65 -3.08
N GLN A 105 -1.41 -17.60 -2.24
CA GLN A 105 -0.05 -17.60 -1.66
C GLN A 105 1.05 -17.73 -2.71
N ASP A 106 0.75 -18.31 -3.88
CA ASP A 106 1.66 -18.35 -5.03
C ASP A 106 1.76 -17.02 -5.79
N GLY A 107 0.95 -16.04 -5.41
CA GLY A 107 0.89 -14.71 -6.00
C GLY A 107 -0.10 -14.56 -7.16
N SER A 108 -0.74 -15.63 -7.63
CA SER A 108 -1.77 -15.54 -8.66
C SER A 108 -2.99 -14.75 -8.16
N SER A 109 -3.59 -13.95 -9.04
CA SER A 109 -4.71 -13.07 -8.71
C SER A 109 -6.02 -13.84 -8.63
N LEU A 110 -6.91 -13.40 -7.73
CA LEU A 110 -8.24 -13.98 -7.66
C LEU A 110 -9.08 -13.71 -8.91
N VAL A 111 -8.84 -12.59 -9.60
CA VAL A 111 -9.59 -12.23 -10.83
C VAL A 111 -9.27 -13.19 -11.97
N ARG A 112 -7.99 -13.57 -12.14
CA ARG A 112 -7.55 -14.49 -13.21
C ARG A 112 -7.55 -15.96 -12.79
N ASN A 113 -7.50 -16.24 -11.49
CA ASN A 113 -7.49 -17.59 -10.92
C ASN A 113 -8.49 -17.70 -9.75
N PRO A 114 -9.80 -17.52 -9.97
CA PRO A 114 -10.78 -17.46 -8.86
C PRO A 114 -10.85 -18.75 -8.03
N ASN A 115 -10.48 -19.89 -8.61
CA ASN A 115 -10.57 -21.21 -7.98
C ASN A 115 -9.21 -21.77 -7.53
N GLY A 116 -8.13 -20.96 -7.56
CA GLY A 116 -6.83 -21.37 -7.02
C GLY A 116 -6.19 -22.56 -7.73
N ARG A 117 -6.41 -22.69 -9.05
CA ARG A 117 -5.85 -23.81 -9.82
C ARG A 117 -4.31 -23.76 -9.78
N PRO A 118 -3.65 -24.90 -9.56
CA PRO A 118 -2.18 -24.96 -9.55
C PRO A 118 -1.61 -24.63 -10.94
N GLY A 119 -0.35 -24.22 -10.99
CA GLY A 119 0.37 -23.93 -12.24
C GLY A 119 0.03 -22.56 -12.85
N ARG A 120 -0.73 -21.71 -12.15
CA ARG A 120 -0.92 -20.30 -12.52
C ARG A 120 0.21 -19.46 -11.93
N GLY A 121 0.88 -18.68 -12.78
CA GLY A 121 1.95 -17.79 -12.37
C GLY A 121 1.44 -16.49 -11.74
N VAL A 122 2.37 -15.71 -11.21
CA VAL A 122 2.10 -14.34 -10.73
C VAL A 122 1.65 -13.46 -11.88
N ASP A 123 0.51 -12.81 -11.71
CA ASP A 123 -0.06 -11.88 -12.69
C ASP A 123 -0.41 -10.53 -12.06
N ASN A 124 -0.43 -9.50 -12.89
CA ASN A 124 -0.85 -8.17 -12.47
C ASN A 124 -1.71 -7.44 -13.51
N ASP A 125 -1.93 -8.05 -14.67
CA ASP A 125 -2.71 -7.49 -15.78
C ASP A 125 -4.20 -7.85 -15.64
N PHE A 126 -4.85 -7.14 -14.71
CA PHE A 126 -6.27 -7.24 -14.47
C PHE A 126 -6.83 -5.92 -13.94
N ALA A 127 -8.12 -5.71 -14.17
CA ALA A 127 -8.90 -4.66 -13.56
C ALA A 127 -9.75 -5.22 -12.42
N LEU A 128 -10.17 -4.33 -11.51
CA LEU A 128 -11.09 -4.68 -10.43
C LEU A 128 -12.49 -4.12 -10.73
N GLY A 129 -12.59 -2.98 -11.42
CA GLY A 129 -13.85 -2.36 -11.77
C GLY A 129 -14.49 -3.04 -12.97
N ALA A 130 -13.76 -3.12 -14.09
CA ALA A 130 -14.31 -3.70 -15.32
C ALA A 130 -14.49 -5.22 -15.28
N GLU A 131 -13.66 -5.95 -14.53
CA GLU A 131 -13.62 -7.41 -14.58
C GLU A 131 -14.24 -8.10 -13.36
N ASP A 132 -14.30 -7.40 -12.21
CA ASP A 132 -14.88 -7.93 -10.97
C ASP A 132 -15.60 -6.82 -10.17
N PRO A 133 -16.57 -6.10 -10.79
CA PRO A 133 -17.18 -4.92 -10.18
C PRO A 133 -17.83 -5.22 -8.83
N GLN A 134 -18.49 -6.38 -8.70
CA GLN A 134 -19.18 -6.80 -7.48
C GLN A 134 -18.25 -7.48 -6.46
N GLY A 135 -17.00 -7.79 -6.81
CA GLY A 135 -16.05 -8.42 -5.88
C GLY A 135 -16.30 -9.91 -5.62
N HIS A 136 -16.92 -10.62 -6.55
CA HIS A 136 -17.16 -12.06 -6.44
C HIS A 136 -15.84 -12.85 -6.47
N ALA A 137 -14.89 -12.41 -7.30
CA ALA A 137 -13.56 -13.00 -7.36
C ALA A 137 -12.66 -12.44 -6.25
N CYS A 138 -12.42 -11.14 -6.24
CA CYS A 138 -11.61 -10.41 -5.28
C CYS A 138 -12.51 -9.49 -4.43
N PRO A 139 -12.87 -9.90 -3.19
CA PRO A 139 -13.77 -9.13 -2.33
C PRO A 139 -13.41 -7.65 -2.22
N LEU A 140 -14.43 -6.80 -2.11
CA LEU A 140 -14.28 -5.34 -1.98
C LEU A 140 -13.38 -4.95 -0.80
N GLY A 141 -13.41 -5.74 0.28
CA GLY A 141 -12.59 -5.54 1.47
C GLY A 141 -11.16 -6.08 1.36
N SER A 142 -10.80 -6.83 0.32
CA SER A 142 -9.50 -7.49 0.22
C SER A 142 -8.34 -6.49 0.27
N HIS A 143 -7.25 -6.87 0.93
CA HIS A 143 -6.11 -5.99 1.17
C HIS A 143 -5.61 -5.30 -0.11
N ILE A 144 -5.34 -6.06 -1.19
CA ILE A 144 -4.85 -5.44 -2.43
C ILE A 144 -5.88 -4.53 -3.12
N ARG A 145 -7.18 -4.78 -2.93
CA ARG A 145 -8.27 -3.99 -3.53
C ARG A 145 -8.46 -2.68 -2.78
N ARG A 146 -8.30 -2.70 -1.45
CA ARG A 146 -8.27 -1.45 -0.66
C ARG A 146 -6.99 -0.66 -0.93
N SER A 147 -5.82 -1.29 -0.82
CA SER A 147 -4.53 -0.59 -0.99
C SER A 147 -4.26 -0.12 -2.42
N ASN A 148 -4.93 -0.69 -3.43
CA ASN A 148 -4.90 -0.23 -4.81
C ASN A 148 -6.21 -0.62 -5.52
N PRO A 149 -7.22 0.27 -5.50
CA PRO A 149 -8.53 0.00 -6.07
C PRO A 149 -8.55 -0.09 -7.60
N ARG A 150 -7.43 0.20 -8.28
CA ARG A 150 -7.32 0.23 -9.74
C ARG A 150 -8.37 1.16 -10.36
N ASP A 151 -9.32 0.60 -11.09
CA ASP A 151 -10.39 1.28 -11.82
C ASP A 151 -11.74 1.22 -11.10
N SER A 152 -11.80 0.75 -9.85
CA SER A 152 -13.06 0.35 -9.21
C SER A 152 -13.74 1.40 -8.30
N LEU A 153 -13.18 2.60 -8.12
CA LEU A 153 -13.75 3.63 -7.23
C LEU A 153 -14.83 4.52 -7.87
N GLY A 154 -15.09 4.39 -9.17
CA GLY A 154 -16.08 5.19 -9.89
C GLY A 154 -16.30 4.68 -11.29
N GLU A 155 -17.23 5.31 -12.01
CA GLU A 155 -17.69 4.84 -13.33
C GLU A 155 -16.65 5.06 -14.45
N ASP A 156 -15.96 6.21 -14.46
CA ASP A 156 -14.93 6.49 -15.45
C ASP A 156 -13.59 5.83 -15.11
N ARG A 157 -13.34 4.69 -15.76
CA ARG A 157 -12.12 3.89 -15.64
C ARG A 157 -10.85 4.71 -15.82
N GLU A 158 -10.77 5.59 -16.81
CA GLU A 158 -9.53 6.32 -17.09
C GLU A 158 -9.22 7.33 -15.99
N THR A 159 -10.24 8.02 -15.48
CA THR A 159 -10.10 8.91 -14.34
C THR A 159 -9.71 8.14 -13.09
N GLN A 160 -10.31 6.98 -12.80
CA GLN A 160 -9.94 6.17 -11.63
C GLN A 160 -8.50 5.69 -11.70
N ILE A 161 -8.05 5.21 -12.86
CA ILE A 161 -6.65 4.83 -13.07
C ILE A 161 -5.73 6.03 -12.82
N ARG A 162 -6.08 7.22 -13.34
CA ARG A 162 -5.31 8.45 -13.15
C ARG A 162 -5.23 8.88 -11.68
N ILE A 163 -6.33 8.80 -10.94
CA ILE A 163 -6.36 9.05 -9.50
C ILE A 163 -5.47 8.03 -8.78
N GLY A 164 -5.66 6.74 -9.06
CA GLY A 164 -4.88 5.67 -8.43
C GLY A 164 -3.37 5.75 -8.68
N LYS A 165 -2.93 6.33 -9.80
CA LYS A 165 -1.49 6.58 -10.08
C LYS A 165 -0.85 7.57 -9.10
N ARG A 166 -1.61 8.54 -8.57
CA ARG A 166 -1.14 9.58 -7.63
C ARG A 166 -0.89 9.08 -6.21
N HIS A 167 -1.46 7.92 -5.89
CA HIS A 167 -1.35 7.31 -4.55
C HIS A 167 -0.34 6.16 -4.52
N ARG A 168 0.46 5.99 -5.58
CA ARG A 168 1.38 4.85 -5.69
C ARG A 168 2.55 5.00 -4.72
N ILE A 169 2.97 3.86 -4.18
CA ILE A 169 4.16 3.74 -3.35
C ILE A 169 5.05 2.61 -3.88
N LEU A 170 6.37 2.75 -3.77
CA LEU A 170 7.31 1.67 -4.06
C LEU A 170 7.63 0.94 -2.76
N ARG A 171 7.10 -0.28 -2.58
CA ARG A 171 7.34 -1.08 -1.37
C ARG A 171 8.64 -1.87 -1.48
N VAL A 172 9.52 -1.72 -0.50
CA VAL A 172 10.84 -2.39 -0.42
C VAL A 172 11.04 -3.10 0.92
N GLY A 173 9.94 -3.45 1.59
CA GLY A 173 9.97 -4.11 2.89
C GLY A 173 10.68 -5.47 2.90
N ARG A 174 11.02 -5.94 4.10
CA ARG A 174 11.68 -7.23 4.36
C ARG A 174 11.03 -7.93 5.54
N THR A 175 10.84 -9.24 5.45
CA THR A 175 10.41 -10.04 6.60
C THR A 175 11.52 -10.08 7.64
N TYR A 176 11.14 -10.20 8.91
CA TYR A 176 12.08 -10.38 10.01
C TYR A 176 11.58 -11.46 10.97
N GLU A 177 12.53 -12.09 11.64
CA GLU A 177 12.30 -12.94 12.80
C GLU A 177 13.21 -12.49 13.93
N LYS A 178 12.66 -12.31 15.14
CA LYS A 178 13.39 -11.87 16.31
C LYS A 178 13.05 -12.79 17.48
N LYS A 179 14.05 -13.51 17.99
CA LYS A 179 13.91 -14.29 19.22
C LYS A 179 13.98 -13.36 20.43
N ASP A 180 13.01 -13.48 21.33
CA ASP A 180 13.05 -12.80 22.62
C ASP A 180 13.89 -13.58 23.64
N LYS A 181 14.12 -12.98 24.82
CA LYS A 181 14.88 -13.61 25.91
C LYS A 181 14.17 -14.82 26.54
N GLY A 182 12.87 -14.99 26.30
CA GLY A 182 12.04 -16.11 26.77
C GLY A 182 11.90 -17.24 25.76
N GLY A 183 12.55 -17.16 24.60
CA GLY A 183 12.51 -18.17 23.54
C GLY A 183 11.33 -18.03 22.55
N LYS A 184 10.45 -17.03 22.71
CA LYS A 184 9.39 -16.75 21.74
C LYS A 184 9.99 -16.05 20.51
N THR A 185 9.57 -16.49 19.32
CA THR A 185 10.00 -15.86 18.05
C THR A 185 8.93 -14.89 17.60
N GLU A 186 9.25 -13.60 17.59
CA GLU A 186 8.45 -12.54 16.96
C GLU A 186 8.72 -12.60 15.45
N LYS A 187 7.66 -12.77 14.66
CA LYS A 187 7.70 -12.73 13.19
C LYS A 187 7.09 -11.43 12.72
N GLY A 188 7.57 -10.87 11.63
CA GLY A 188 6.97 -9.65 11.11
C GLY A 188 7.51 -9.15 9.79
N LEU A 189 7.08 -7.94 9.44
CA LEU A 189 7.48 -7.20 8.27
C LEU A 189 8.09 -5.87 8.69
N LEU A 190 9.35 -5.66 8.33
CA LEU A 190 9.95 -4.34 8.29
C LEU A 190 9.46 -3.66 7.01
N PHE A 191 8.30 -3.03 7.11
CA PHE A 191 7.69 -2.34 5.99
C PHE A 191 8.48 -1.08 5.68
N MET A 192 8.83 -0.94 4.40
CA MET A 192 9.50 0.24 3.88
C MET A 192 8.84 0.61 2.57
N CYS A 193 8.52 1.88 2.37
CA CYS A 193 8.12 2.37 1.06
C CYS A 193 8.75 3.72 0.70
N LEU A 194 8.96 3.91 -0.60
CA LEU A 194 9.46 5.14 -1.20
C LEU A 194 8.34 5.88 -1.90
N ASN A 195 8.31 7.19 -1.74
CA ASN A 195 7.23 8.07 -2.18
C ASN A 195 7.73 9.55 -2.16
N ALA A 196 7.18 10.41 -3.02
CA ALA A 196 7.53 11.84 -3.05
C ALA A 196 6.63 12.70 -2.15
N ASP A 197 5.42 12.22 -1.82
CA ASP A 197 4.45 12.91 -0.98
C ASP A 197 3.82 11.92 0.01
N ILE A 198 4.24 11.98 1.29
CA ILE A 198 3.81 11.01 2.32
C ILE A 198 2.31 11.10 2.59
N GLU A 199 1.78 12.32 2.61
CA GLU A 199 0.38 12.59 2.92
C GLU A 199 -0.51 12.01 1.84
N ARG A 200 -0.21 12.33 0.57
CA ARG A 200 -1.03 11.88 -0.57
C ARG A 200 -0.85 10.42 -0.91
N GLN A 201 0.23 9.79 -0.49
CA GLN A 201 0.54 8.41 -0.89
C GLN A 201 0.37 7.45 0.28
N TYR A 202 1.39 7.31 1.13
CA TYR A 202 1.36 6.32 2.22
C TYR A 202 0.22 6.57 3.23
N GLU A 203 0.08 7.81 3.73
CA GLU A 203 -0.96 8.12 4.72
C GLU A 203 -2.35 8.04 4.13
N PHE A 204 -2.53 8.52 2.89
CA PHE A 204 -3.81 8.38 2.19
C PHE A 204 -4.23 6.92 2.04
N ILE A 205 -3.33 6.03 1.59
CA ILE A 205 -3.62 4.60 1.51
C ILE A 205 -4.02 4.06 2.90
N GLN A 206 -3.24 4.36 3.93
CA GLN A 206 -3.46 3.80 5.26
C GLN A 206 -4.75 4.30 5.92
N GLN A 207 -5.03 5.60 5.84
CA GLN A 207 -6.15 6.24 6.52
C GLN A 207 -7.43 6.12 5.69
N THR A 208 -7.40 6.56 4.43
CA THR A 208 -8.59 6.70 3.58
C THR A 208 -9.03 5.38 2.97
N TRP A 209 -8.11 4.48 2.62
CA TRP A 209 -8.48 3.22 1.98
C TRP A 209 -8.45 2.03 2.95
N VAL A 210 -7.35 1.84 3.66
CA VAL A 210 -7.13 0.66 4.50
C VAL A 210 -7.86 0.74 5.84
N SER A 211 -7.92 1.91 6.48
CA SER A 211 -8.53 2.07 7.81
C SER A 211 -9.94 2.64 7.77
N SER A 212 -10.40 3.17 6.63
CA SER A 212 -11.78 3.63 6.49
C SER A 212 -12.76 2.47 6.72
N SER A 213 -13.80 2.72 7.51
CA SER A 213 -14.92 1.79 7.72
C SER A 213 -15.98 1.86 6.62
N SER A 214 -15.87 2.86 5.73
CA SER A 214 -16.69 2.98 4.53
C SER A 214 -15.83 3.03 3.27
N PHE A 215 -16.01 2.04 2.40
CA PHE A 215 -15.19 1.89 1.19
C PHE A 215 -15.91 1.04 0.14
N GLN A 216 -16.05 1.54 -1.09
CA GLN A 216 -16.73 0.84 -2.19
C GLN A 216 -18.11 0.28 -1.81
N GLY A 217 -18.92 1.06 -1.08
CA GLY A 217 -20.25 0.63 -0.61
C GLY A 217 -20.23 -0.29 0.61
N LEU A 218 -19.06 -0.74 1.09
CA LEU A 218 -18.96 -1.40 2.39
C LEU A 218 -19.20 -0.40 3.52
N VAL A 219 -19.81 -0.87 4.60
CA VAL A 219 -20.08 -0.10 5.83
C VAL A 219 -19.73 -0.95 7.04
N GLY A 220 -18.98 -0.37 7.99
CA GLY A 220 -18.59 -1.05 9.23
C GLY A 220 -17.51 -2.11 9.04
N GLU A 221 -16.77 -2.06 7.93
CA GLU A 221 -15.73 -3.02 7.58
C GLU A 221 -14.45 -2.28 7.18
N THR A 222 -13.31 -2.70 7.75
CA THR A 222 -11.98 -2.18 7.37
C THR A 222 -11.14 -3.27 6.70
N ASP A 223 -9.87 -3.02 6.39
CA ASP A 223 -8.99 -4.03 5.80
C ASP A 223 -8.84 -5.24 6.74
N PRO A 224 -9.00 -6.48 6.25
CA PRO A 224 -9.01 -7.69 7.06
C PRO A 224 -7.65 -8.06 7.63
N THR A 225 -6.56 -7.43 7.17
CA THR A 225 -5.18 -7.76 7.53
C THR A 225 -4.52 -6.68 8.38
N ILE A 226 -4.50 -5.43 7.89
CA ILE A 226 -3.74 -4.31 8.48
C ILE A 226 -4.64 -3.14 8.89
N GLY A 227 -5.96 -3.25 8.74
CA GLY A 227 -6.90 -2.20 9.10
C GLY A 227 -6.87 -1.90 10.60
N ALA A 228 -6.83 -0.62 10.96
CA ALA A 228 -6.99 -0.21 12.35
C ALA A 228 -8.40 -0.57 12.84
N ARG A 229 -8.51 -1.32 13.93
CA ARG A 229 -9.80 -1.78 14.50
C ARG A 229 -9.81 -1.66 16.03
N GLY A 230 -10.95 -1.36 16.63
CA GLY A 230 -11.14 -1.36 18.09
C GLY A 230 -11.64 -2.69 18.66
N GLY A 231 -12.07 -3.62 17.79
CA GLY A 231 -12.75 -4.88 18.13
C GLY A 231 -13.81 -5.21 17.06
N GLY A 232 -14.39 -6.41 17.10
CA GLY A 232 -15.55 -6.78 16.25
C GLY A 232 -15.31 -6.71 14.74
N GLY A 233 -14.10 -7.05 14.27
CA GLY A 233 -13.75 -6.97 12.86
C GLY A 233 -14.66 -7.80 11.97
N ARG A 234 -15.07 -7.24 10.83
CA ARG A 234 -15.92 -7.89 9.84
C ARG A 234 -15.16 -8.04 8.52
N PHE A 235 -15.43 -9.11 7.78
CA PHE A 235 -15.00 -9.27 6.38
C PHE A 235 -16.09 -9.94 5.55
N SER A 236 -16.50 -9.31 4.45
CA SER A 236 -17.63 -9.74 3.65
C SER A 236 -17.20 -10.23 2.27
N ILE A 237 -17.64 -11.43 1.88
CA ILE A 237 -17.39 -12.05 0.59
C ILE A 237 -18.72 -12.19 -0.16
N PRO A 238 -18.97 -11.37 -1.20
CA PRO A 238 -20.20 -11.46 -1.96
C PRO A 238 -20.16 -12.67 -2.92
N SER A 239 -21.25 -13.42 -2.98
CA SER A 239 -21.53 -14.41 -4.04
C SER A 239 -22.84 -14.06 -4.73
N TRP A 240 -23.20 -14.81 -5.78
CA TRP A 240 -24.44 -14.57 -6.52
C TRP A 240 -25.70 -14.82 -5.67
N GLU A 241 -25.65 -15.79 -4.76
CA GLU A 241 -26.81 -16.22 -3.97
C GLU A 241 -26.86 -15.57 -2.58
N LYS A 242 -25.69 -15.34 -1.97
CA LYS A 242 -25.57 -14.81 -0.61
C LYS A 242 -24.25 -14.12 -0.34
N VAL A 243 -24.16 -13.41 0.78
CA VAL A 243 -22.91 -12.82 1.27
C VAL A 243 -22.41 -13.65 2.45
N THR A 244 -21.22 -14.24 2.32
CA THR A 244 -20.52 -14.87 3.44
C THR A 244 -19.86 -13.79 4.28
N VAL A 245 -20.07 -13.79 5.59
CA VAL A 245 -19.58 -12.76 6.50
C VAL A 245 -18.74 -13.39 7.59
N PHE A 246 -17.45 -13.09 7.60
CA PHE A 246 -16.56 -13.43 8.70
C PHE A 246 -16.62 -12.34 9.76
N LYS A 247 -16.92 -12.76 10.99
CA LYS A 247 -17.02 -11.90 12.17
C LYS A 247 -15.82 -12.10 13.07
N ASP A 248 -15.66 -11.20 14.03
CA ASP A 248 -14.61 -11.24 15.04
C ASP A 248 -13.21 -11.40 14.44
N VAL A 249 -12.97 -10.80 13.27
CA VAL A 249 -11.66 -10.78 12.61
C VAL A 249 -10.67 -10.08 13.55
N PRO A 250 -9.66 -10.79 14.11
CA PRO A 250 -8.74 -10.19 15.07
C PRO A 250 -7.70 -9.30 14.36
N LYS A 251 -6.87 -8.62 15.16
CA LYS A 251 -5.71 -7.90 14.63
C LYS A 251 -4.58 -8.89 14.36
N PHE A 252 -4.27 -9.11 13.09
CA PHE A 252 -3.13 -9.96 12.70
C PHE A 252 -1.81 -9.20 12.68
N VAL A 253 -1.86 -7.87 12.66
CA VAL A 253 -0.67 -7.02 12.59
C VAL A 253 -0.67 -6.00 13.72
N THR A 254 0.45 -5.93 14.43
CA THR A 254 0.72 -4.91 15.45
C THR A 254 1.83 -3.99 14.99
N THR A 255 1.56 -2.69 14.89
CA THR A 255 2.60 -1.68 14.64
C THR A 255 3.42 -1.47 15.89
N LYS A 256 4.71 -1.82 15.85
CA LYS A 256 5.65 -1.66 16.97
C LYS A 256 6.29 -0.28 17.03
N GLY A 257 6.41 0.35 15.86
CA GLY A 257 7.03 1.65 15.72
C GLY A 257 7.33 1.97 14.26
N GLY A 258 7.97 3.10 14.04
CA GLY A 258 8.40 3.54 12.73
C GLY A 258 8.66 5.03 12.66
N GLY A 259 8.95 5.51 11.46
CA GLY A 259 9.25 6.91 11.23
C GLY A 259 9.19 7.28 9.75
N TYR A 260 9.20 8.58 9.51
CA TYR A 260 9.36 9.17 8.19
C TYR A 260 10.78 9.69 8.07
N PHE A 261 11.44 9.31 6.99
CA PHE A 261 12.82 9.65 6.71
C PHE A 261 12.92 10.29 5.33
N PHE A 262 13.97 11.06 5.12
CA PHE A 262 14.36 11.52 3.80
C PHE A 262 15.59 10.73 3.35
N MET A 263 15.51 10.09 2.19
CA MET A 263 16.64 9.41 1.55
C MET A 263 17.29 10.37 0.56
N PRO A 264 18.42 11.00 0.90
CA PRO A 264 19.07 11.99 0.05
C PRO A 264 19.70 11.35 -1.18
N SER A 265 19.84 12.15 -2.24
CA SER A 265 20.61 11.77 -3.42
C SER A 265 22.11 11.84 -3.18
N ARG A 266 22.90 11.27 -4.09
CA ARG A 266 24.37 11.36 -4.03
C ARG A 266 24.88 12.80 -4.05
N SER A 267 24.23 13.70 -4.78
CA SER A 267 24.59 15.13 -4.79
C SER A 267 24.24 15.80 -3.46
N ALA A 268 23.11 15.47 -2.86
CA ALA A 268 22.74 15.96 -1.53
C ALA A 268 23.71 15.48 -0.44
N LEU A 269 24.13 14.21 -0.50
CA LEU A 269 25.17 13.65 0.38
C LEU A 269 26.51 14.38 0.20
N ARG A 270 26.96 14.60 -1.05
CA ARG A 270 28.19 15.37 -1.34
C ARG A 270 28.11 16.78 -0.82
N TYR A 271 26.96 17.44 -0.98
CA TYR A 271 26.71 18.76 -0.41
C TYR A 271 26.85 18.74 1.12
N MET A 272 26.22 17.81 1.83
CA MET A 272 26.37 17.70 3.30
C MET A 272 27.82 17.48 3.72
N ILE A 273 28.56 16.61 3.03
CA ILE A 273 29.98 16.37 3.30
C ILE A 273 30.82 17.64 3.10
N SER A 274 30.51 18.46 2.08
CA SER A 274 31.21 19.73 1.86
C SER A 274 30.96 20.80 2.95
N ARG A 275 30.06 20.51 3.90
CA ARG A 275 29.70 21.40 5.02
C ARG A 275 30.23 20.91 6.38
N LEU A 276 30.85 19.72 6.42
CA LEU A 276 31.58 19.21 7.58
C LEU A 276 33.01 19.77 7.59
#